data_AF-A0A955MFP4-F1
#
_entry.id   AF-A0A955MFP4-F1
#
_cell.length_a   1.000
_cell.length_b   1.000
_cell.length_c   1.000
_cell.angle_alpha   90.00
_cell.angle_beta   90.00
_cell.angle_gamma   90.00
#
_symmetry.space_group_name_H-M   'P 1'
#
loop_
_entity.id
_entity.type
_entity.pdbx_description
1 polymer ?
#
loop_
_entity_poly.entity_id
_entity_poly.type
_entity_poly.pdbx_seq_one_letter_code
_entity_poly.pdbx_strand_id
1 'polypeptide(L)'
;MSTKKVAKVGVKKEKGYLYFVDKKGDISCAKMARGNKKGGSPKKVAKVGVKKEPGYLYFIDKQGDISCAKMVRGGKKKKSTKKKATKKKATKKTATKKKATKKTATKKKATKKTATKKKAKKRK
;
A
#
# COMPACT_ATOMS: atom_id res chain seq x y z
N MET A 1 19.50 -14.55 -0.52
CA MET A 1 20.45 -13.53 -0.05
C MET A 1 21.01 -14.02 1.27
N SER A 2 22.32 -14.20 1.40
CA SER A 2 22.92 -14.50 2.70
C SER A 2 22.80 -13.27 3.61
N THR A 3 22.33 -13.47 4.83
CA THR A 3 22.16 -12.42 5.84
C THR A 3 23.13 -12.66 6.98
N LYS A 4 23.95 -11.66 7.33
CA LYS A 4 24.91 -11.74 8.43
C LYS A 4 24.39 -10.94 9.62
N LYS A 5 24.40 -11.55 10.81
CA LYS A 5 24.04 -10.85 12.05
C LYS A 5 25.19 -9.93 12.47
N VAL A 6 24.88 -8.68 12.76
CA VAL A 6 25.88 -7.64 13.12
C VAL A 6 25.84 -7.33 14.61
N ALA A 7 24.65 -7.22 15.19
CA ALA A 7 24.49 -6.96 16.62
C ALA A 7 23.24 -7.65 17.16
N LYS A 8 23.37 -8.25 18.36
CA LYS A 8 22.24 -8.79 19.13
C LYS A 8 21.66 -7.67 19.99
N VAL A 9 20.36 -7.45 19.90
CA VAL A 9 19.65 -6.39 20.64
C VAL A 9 18.31 -6.88 21.19
N GLY A 10 17.60 -7.77 20.49
CA GLY A 10 16.33 -8.33 20.97
C GLY A 10 15.16 -7.33 21.02
N VAL A 11 15.07 -6.39 20.07
CA VAL A 11 13.98 -5.40 20.05
C VAL A 11 12.64 -6.03 19.67
N LYS A 12 11.64 -5.93 20.57
CA LYS A 12 10.25 -6.31 20.29
C LYS A 12 9.58 -5.28 19.39
N LYS A 13 8.99 -5.75 18.29
CA LYS A 13 8.31 -4.91 17.30
C LYS A 13 6.83 -4.78 17.63
N GLU A 14 6.38 -3.55 17.85
CA GLU A 14 4.98 -3.23 18.07
C GLU A 14 4.20 -3.05 16.75
N LYS A 15 2.95 -3.53 16.75
CA LYS A 15 2.06 -3.41 15.58
C LYS A 15 1.73 -1.94 15.33
N GLY A 16 1.95 -1.48 14.10
CA GLY A 16 1.69 -0.08 13.75
C GLY A 16 2.93 0.82 13.73
N TYR A 17 4.09 0.29 14.12
CA TYR A 17 5.36 1.01 14.11
C TYR A 17 6.33 0.41 13.08
N LEU A 18 7.08 1.29 12.42
CA LEU A 18 8.21 0.93 11.57
C LEU A 18 9.46 1.01 12.43
N TYR A 19 10.22 -0.08 12.46
CA TYR A 19 11.52 -0.15 13.11
C TYR A 19 12.62 -0.12 12.04
N PHE A 20 13.62 0.73 12.23
CA PHE A 20 14.70 0.91 11.28
C PHE A 20 16.00 1.27 11.98
N VAL A 21 17.11 1.06 11.28
CA VAL A 21 18.43 1.49 11.72
C VAL A 21 18.65 2.92 11.23
N ASP A 22 18.91 3.87 12.13
CA ASP A 22 19.09 5.29 11.82
C ASP A 22 20.45 5.60 11.17
N LYS A 23 20.76 6.88 10.94
CA LYS A 23 22.05 7.28 10.36
C LYS A 23 23.24 7.03 11.29
N LYS A 24 23.02 7.02 12.60
CA LYS A 24 24.04 6.78 13.62
C LYS A 24 24.27 5.28 13.87
N GLY A 25 23.45 4.41 13.29
CA GLY A 25 23.54 2.97 13.48
C GLY A 25 22.72 2.46 14.67
N ASP A 26 21.80 3.28 15.19
CA ASP A 26 20.93 2.96 16.31
C ASP A 26 19.57 2.46 15.81
N ILE A 27 18.83 1.75 16.68
CA ILE A 27 17.47 1.31 16.38
C ILE A 27 16.50 2.41 16.79
N SER A 28 15.69 2.86 15.83
CA SER A 28 14.60 3.80 16.05
C SER A 28 13.26 3.22 15.57
N CYS A 29 12.17 3.66 16.19
CA CYS A 29 10.81 3.34 15.80
C CYS A 29 10.04 4.60 15.43
N ALA A 30 9.11 4.50 14.49
CA ALA A 30 8.19 5.59 14.13
C ALA A 30 6.81 5.02 13.81
N LYS A 31 5.74 5.76 14.14
CA LYS A 31 4.37 5.35 13.78
C LYS A 31 4.25 5.32 12.24
N MET A 32 3.79 4.20 11.68
CA MET A 32 3.66 4.05 10.22
C MET A 32 2.60 4.99 9.65
N ALA A 33 2.94 5.70 8.56
CA ALA A 33 1.96 6.36 7.73
C ALA A 33 1.12 5.31 6.99
N ARG A 34 -0.21 5.47 6.97
CA ARG A 34 -1.14 4.56 6.29
C ARG A 34 -2.28 5.36 5.65
N GLY A 35 -2.49 5.18 4.35
CA GLY A 35 -3.47 5.97 3.59
C GLY A 35 -3.23 7.47 3.78
N ASN A 36 -4.27 8.19 4.17
CA ASN A 36 -4.20 9.64 4.40
C ASN A 36 -3.64 10.03 5.79
N LYS A 37 -3.27 9.06 6.64
CA LYS A 37 -2.74 9.34 7.99
C LYS A 37 -1.23 9.56 7.92
N LYS A 38 -0.78 10.69 8.46
CA LYS A 38 0.64 11.03 8.61
C LYS A 38 1.33 10.06 9.57
N GLY A 39 2.60 9.76 9.27
CA GLY A 39 3.47 8.99 10.15
C GLY A 39 3.86 9.78 11.39
N GLY A 40 4.43 9.09 12.38
CA GLY A 40 4.95 9.69 13.61
C GLY A 40 6.41 10.12 13.48
N SER A 41 6.86 10.94 14.42
CA SER A 41 8.27 11.27 14.57
C SER A 41 9.07 10.03 15.01
N PRO A 42 10.32 9.85 14.53
CA PRO A 42 11.21 8.81 15.02
C PRO A 42 11.53 8.96 16.50
N LYS A 43 11.42 7.88 17.26
CA LYS A 43 11.89 7.74 18.63
C LYS A 43 12.97 6.67 18.69
N LYS A 44 14.07 6.97 19.40
CA LYS A 44 15.16 6.02 19.59
C LYS A 44 14.76 4.94 20.59
N VAL A 45 15.01 3.68 20.26
CA VAL A 45 14.69 2.51 21.09
C VAL A 45 15.95 1.92 21.70
N ALA A 46 17.01 1.76 20.92
CA ALA A 46 18.28 1.20 21.38
C ALA A 46 19.46 1.92 20.75
N LYS A 47 20.48 2.22 21.56
CA LYS A 47 21.77 2.76 21.12
C LYS A 47 22.70 1.57 20.84
N VAL A 48 23.18 1.46 19.61
CA VAL A 48 24.03 0.32 19.16
C VAL A 48 25.26 0.83 18.41
N GLY A 49 25.15 1.91 17.63
CA GLY A 49 26.30 2.50 16.92
C GLY A 49 26.83 1.67 15.76
N VAL A 50 25.98 0.94 15.03
CA VAL A 50 26.41 0.12 13.88
C VAL A 50 26.89 0.97 12.71
N LYS A 51 28.16 0.81 12.31
CA LYS A 51 28.71 1.41 11.08
C LYS A 51 28.11 0.74 9.84
N LYS A 52 27.55 1.55 8.95
CA LYS A 52 26.92 1.09 7.71
C LYS A 52 27.92 1.09 6.57
N GLU A 53 28.16 -0.06 5.98
CA GLU A 53 29.00 -0.21 4.80
C GLU A 53 28.21 0.06 3.50
N PRO A 54 28.83 0.71 2.51
CA PRO A 54 28.22 0.91 1.20
C PRO A 54 27.96 -0.44 0.52
N GLY A 55 26.82 -0.55 -0.17
CA GLY A 55 26.44 -1.79 -0.87
C GLY A 55 25.75 -2.84 0.01
N TYR A 56 25.56 -2.57 1.31
CA TYR A 56 24.80 -3.43 2.21
C TYR A 56 23.52 -2.76 2.70
N LEU A 57 22.48 -3.56 2.92
CA LEU A 57 21.23 -3.17 3.57
C LEU A 57 21.26 -3.64 5.01
N TYR A 58 21.07 -2.70 5.94
CA TYR A 58 20.95 -2.97 7.37
C TYR A 58 19.49 -2.93 7.77
N PHE A 59 19.03 -3.98 8.44
CA PHE A 59 17.65 -4.13 8.85
C PHE A 59 17.56 -4.87 10.18
N ILE A 60 16.38 -4.80 10.78
CA ILE A 60 16.08 -5.51 12.03
C ILE A 60 15.37 -6.80 11.65
N ASP A 61 15.91 -7.94 12.06
CA ASP A 61 15.36 -9.25 11.73
C ASP A 61 14.08 -9.58 12.53
N LYS A 62 13.62 -10.84 12.45
CA LYS A 62 12.44 -11.30 13.21
C LYS A 62 12.71 -11.44 14.71
N GLN A 63 13.96 -11.69 15.09
CA GLN A 63 14.38 -11.83 16.49
C GLN A 63 14.59 -10.45 17.16
N GLY A 64 14.62 -9.38 16.37
CA GLY A 64 14.82 -8.02 16.87
C GLY A 64 16.29 -7.59 16.86
N ASP A 65 17.14 -8.30 16.11
CA ASP A 65 18.57 -8.05 16.00
C ASP A 65 18.91 -7.29 14.72
N ILE A 66 20.06 -6.61 14.70
CA ILE A 66 20.54 -5.91 13.51
C ILE A 66 21.29 -6.92 12.63
N SER A 67 20.80 -7.08 11.41
CA SER A 67 21.42 -7.91 10.38
C SER A 67 21.73 -7.09 9.13
N CYS A 68 22.76 -7.51 8.38
CA CYS A 68 23.12 -6.93 7.10
C CYS A 68 22.99 -7.95 5.97
N ALA A 69 22.68 -7.46 4.76
CA ALA A 69 22.64 -8.25 3.55
C ALA A 69 23.19 -7.45 2.36
N LYS A 70 23.88 -8.11 1.43
CA LYS A 70 24.38 -7.47 0.22
C LYS A 70 23.20 -6.98 -0.64
N MET A 71 23.17 -5.70 -0.95
CA MET A 71 22.10 -5.06 -1.70
C MET A 71 22.26 -5.38 -3.19
N VAL A 72 21.24 -5.99 -3.79
CA VAL A 72 21.21 -6.23 -5.24
C VAL A 72 20.54 -5.04 -5.90
N ARG A 73 21.35 -4.08 -6.35
CA ARG A 73 20.91 -2.93 -7.14
C ARG A 73 20.89 -3.31 -8.61
N GLY A 74 19.74 -3.14 -9.27
CA GLY A 74 19.57 -3.44 -10.69
C GLY A 74 19.47 -4.94 -10.97
N GLY A 75 18.25 -5.48 -10.90
CA GLY A 75 18.01 -6.81 -11.41
C GLY A 75 18.32 -6.87 -12.90
N LYS A 76 19.23 -7.76 -13.31
CA LYS A 76 19.27 -8.25 -14.70
C LYS A 76 17.84 -8.66 -15.03
N LYS A 77 17.15 -7.96 -15.95
CA LYS A 77 15.80 -8.33 -16.39
C LYS A 77 15.83 -9.82 -16.72
N LYS A 78 15.27 -10.67 -15.87
CA LYS A 78 15.04 -12.06 -16.23
C LYS A 78 14.02 -11.97 -17.36
N LYS A 79 14.44 -12.26 -18.61
CA LYS A 79 13.52 -12.37 -19.75
C LYS A 79 12.38 -13.25 -19.25
N SER A 80 11.19 -12.67 -19.11
CA SER A 80 10.01 -13.48 -18.92
C SER A 80 9.93 -14.36 -20.16
N THR A 81 10.16 -15.66 -20.00
CA THR A 81 9.73 -16.62 -21.01
C THR A 81 8.22 -16.41 -21.11
N LYS A 82 7.80 -15.73 -22.18
CA LYS A 82 6.40 -15.49 -22.52
C LYS A 82 5.73 -16.86 -22.51
N LYS A 83 5.03 -17.21 -21.42
CA LYS A 83 4.17 -18.39 -21.40
C LYS A 83 3.19 -18.18 -22.55
N LYS A 84 3.36 -18.94 -23.63
CA LYS A 84 2.48 -18.91 -24.80
C LYS A 84 1.08 -19.13 -24.26
N ALA A 85 0.28 -18.07 -24.23
CA ALA A 85 -1.12 -18.18 -23.86
C ALA A 85 -1.76 -19.12 -24.89
N THR A 86 -2.01 -20.36 -24.49
CA THR A 86 -2.91 -21.23 -25.22
C THR A 86 -4.26 -20.51 -25.24
N LYS A 87 -4.62 -19.94 -26.39
CA LYS A 87 -5.94 -19.36 -26.64
C LYS A 87 -6.97 -20.40 -26.23
N LYS A 88 -7.65 -20.20 -25.10
CA LYS A 88 -8.84 -20.98 -24.76
C LYS A 88 -9.88 -20.62 -25.82
N LYS A 89 -10.13 -21.55 -26.75
CA LYS A 89 -11.13 -21.41 -27.81
C LYS A 89 -12.47 -21.07 -27.15
N ALA A 90 -12.98 -19.87 -27.41
CA ALA A 90 -14.28 -19.46 -26.94
C ALA A 90 -15.34 -20.31 -27.65
N THR A 91 -15.96 -21.24 -26.93
CA THR A 91 -17.19 -21.88 -27.37
C THR A 91 -18.30 -20.83 -27.35
N LYS A 92 -18.63 -20.36 -28.56
CA LYS A 92 -19.75 -19.50 -28.91
C LYS A 92 -21.03 -20.13 -28.34
N LYS A 93 -21.56 -19.61 -27.22
CA LYS A 93 -22.92 -19.96 -26.79
C LYS A 93 -23.89 -19.28 -27.76
N THR A 94 -24.57 -20.12 -28.51
CA THR A 94 -25.64 -19.79 -29.44
C THR A 94 -26.77 -19.08 -28.70
N ALA A 95 -27.22 -17.96 -29.27
CA ALA A 95 -28.37 -17.20 -28.80
C ALA A 95 -29.66 -17.94 -29.18
N THR A 96 -30.37 -18.50 -28.20
CA THR A 96 -31.77 -18.89 -28.37
C THR A 96 -32.67 -17.69 -28.05
N LYS A 97 -33.16 -17.05 -29.11
CA LYS A 97 -34.33 -16.17 -29.07
C LYS A 97 -35.55 -16.97 -28.57
N LYS A 98 -36.22 -16.49 -27.51
CA LYS A 98 -37.65 -16.77 -27.24
C LYS A 98 -38.19 -15.62 -26.39
N LYS A 99 -38.72 -14.59 -27.04
CA LYS A 99 -40.14 -14.31 -27.36
C LYS A 99 -40.71 -13.32 -26.33
N ALA A 100 -41.05 -12.14 -26.84
CA ALA A 100 -41.61 -11.02 -26.10
C ALA A 100 -43.00 -11.36 -25.52
N THR A 101 -43.23 -10.92 -24.29
CA THR A 101 -44.55 -10.52 -23.81
C THR A 101 -44.44 -9.11 -23.24
N LYS A 102 -45.32 -8.27 -23.78
CA LYS A 102 -45.44 -6.82 -23.65
C LYS A 102 -46.33 -6.52 -22.44
N LYS A 103 -46.19 -5.29 -21.90
CA LYS A 103 -47.07 -4.57 -20.94
C LYS A 103 -46.70 -4.79 -19.45
N THR A 104 -46.57 -3.78 -18.59
CA THR A 104 -47.12 -2.42 -18.57
C THR A 104 -46.23 -1.47 -17.77
N ALA A 105 -46.14 -0.22 -18.22
CA ALA A 105 -45.51 0.89 -17.55
C ALA A 105 -46.40 1.46 -16.43
N THR A 106 -45.81 1.79 -15.28
CA THR A 106 -46.34 2.82 -14.37
C THR A 106 -45.34 3.97 -14.29
N LYS A 107 -45.64 5.02 -15.05
CA LYS A 107 -45.10 6.37 -14.87
C LYS A 107 -45.62 6.95 -13.57
N LYS A 108 -44.74 7.48 -12.72
CA LYS A 108 -45.01 8.65 -11.85
C LYS A 108 -43.67 9.13 -11.30
N LYS A 109 -43.25 10.39 -11.31
CA LYS A 109 -43.59 11.64 -12.03
C LYS A 109 -42.44 12.56 -11.62
N ALA A 110 -41.74 13.15 -12.59
CA ALA A 110 -40.77 14.19 -12.31
C ALA A 110 -41.49 15.42 -11.72
N THR A 111 -40.94 16.00 -10.64
CA THR A 111 -41.22 17.38 -10.25
C THR A 111 -39.91 18.15 -10.23
N LYS A 112 -39.65 18.80 -11.37
CA LYS A 112 -38.76 19.95 -11.49
C LYS A 112 -39.65 21.18 -11.26
N LYS A 113 -39.38 21.99 -10.22
CA LYS A 113 -39.86 23.37 -9.99
C LYS A 113 -39.20 23.84 -8.69
N THR A 114 -38.66 25.04 -8.49
CA THR A 114 -38.35 26.25 -9.28
C THR A 114 -37.63 27.18 -8.30
N ALA A 115 -36.82 28.10 -8.82
CA ALA A 115 -36.10 29.12 -8.06
C ALA A 115 -36.99 29.98 -7.15
N THR A 116 -36.45 30.41 -6.01
CA THR A 116 -36.84 31.67 -5.33
C THR A 116 -35.57 32.48 -5.01
N LYS A 117 -35.24 33.40 -5.92
CA LYS A 117 -34.45 34.61 -5.63
C LYS A 117 -35.44 35.73 -5.29
N LYS A 118 -35.29 36.37 -4.12
CA LYS A 118 -35.70 37.75 -3.71
C LYS A 118 -35.98 37.72 -2.20
N LYS A 119 -35.72 38.74 -1.38
CA LYS A 119 -35.03 40.04 -1.46
C LYS A 119 -35.04 40.57 -0.01
N ALA A 120 -33.97 41.25 0.40
CA ALA A 120 -33.91 42.36 1.36
C ALA A 120 -34.79 42.35 2.64
N LYS A 121 -34.14 42.42 3.81
CA LYS A 121 -34.57 43.35 4.87
C LYS A 121 -33.39 44.17 5.37
N LYS A 122 -33.50 45.47 5.12
CA LYS A 122 -32.64 46.58 5.52
C LYS A 122 -32.94 46.93 6.99
N ARG A 123 -31.93 47.50 7.66
CA ARG A 123 -31.97 48.37 8.88
C ARG A 123 -32.15 47.68 10.24
N LYS A 124 -31.16 47.84 11.11
CA LYS A 124 -31.18 48.93 12.09
C LYS A 124 -29.80 49.57 12.15
#